data_AF-A0A2T5RJJ4-F1
#
_entry.id   AF-A0A2T5RJJ4-F1
#
_cell.length_a   1.000
_cell.length_b   1.000
_cell.length_c   1.000
_cell.angle_alpha   90.00
_cell.angle_beta   90.00
_cell.angle_gamma   90.00
#
_symmetry.space_group_name_H-M   'P 1'
#
loop_
_entity.id
_entity.type
_entity.pdbx_description
1 polymer ?
#
loop_
_entity_poly.entity_id
_entity_poly.type
_entity_poly.pdbx_seq_one_letter_code
_entity_poly.pdbx_strand_id
1 'polypeptide(L)'
;MSDWEVYDARYRMREDMVRKFSFSEYISDVQLFTDQGDKIIAYGDTGFTLTFKDNFREILLSEIEAKNGAPVWKAVDFRDELHQVSRVYPENTPEKSYGIIIGRTIKELYEGRKLGSILIRINENLFSDVYRNIDLGEGTEIFIVNSEGIVVSTRNNSINFNEKYPEEQLIQRIKANPDSENESF
;
A
#
# COMPACT_ATOMS: atom_id res chain seq x y z
N MET A 1 -15.37 -26.65 -10.09
CA MET A 1 -16.23 -26.03 -9.07
C MET A 1 -17.46 -25.49 -9.76
N SER A 2 -18.62 -25.63 -9.13
CA SER A 2 -19.82 -24.91 -9.50
C SER A 2 -19.75 -23.44 -9.08
N ASP A 3 -20.55 -22.58 -9.71
CA ASP A 3 -20.63 -21.16 -9.35
C ASP A 3 -21.01 -20.96 -7.88
N TRP A 4 -21.83 -21.86 -7.33
CA TRP A 4 -22.21 -21.87 -5.92
C TRP A 4 -21.01 -22.10 -5.00
N GLU A 5 -20.14 -23.07 -5.34
CA GLU A 5 -18.95 -23.37 -4.52
C GLU A 5 -17.96 -22.20 -4.52
N VAL A 6 -17.80 -21.52 -5.66
CA VAL A 6 -16.97 -20.31 -5.76
C VAL A 6 -17.55 -19.18 -4.92
N TYR A 7 -18.87 -19.01 -4.95
CA TYR A 7 -19.56 -18.00 -4.15
C TYR A 7 -19.42 -18.27 -2.64
N ASP A 8 -19.68 -19.50 -2.19
CA ASP A 8 -19.55 -19.89 -0.78
C ASP A 8 -18.11 -19.70 -0.27
N ALA A 9 -17.11 -20.10 -1.07
CA ALA A 9 -15.71 -19.90 -0.74
C ALA A 9 -15.34 -18.42 -0.56
N ARG A 10 -15.81 -17.55 -1.47
CA ARG A 10 -15.59 -16.09 -1.39
C ARG A 10 -16.28 -15.50 -0.15
N TYR A 11 -17.50 -15.97 0.17
CA TYR A 11 -18.24 -15.51 1.33
C TYR A 11 -17.52 -15.82 2.64
N ARG A 12 -17.09 -17.08 2.84
CA ARG A 12 -16.35 -17.50 4.04
C ARG A 12 -15.04 -16.75 4.20
N MET A 13 -14.30 -16.58 3.10
CA MET A 13 -13.06 -15.82 3.08
C MET A 13 -13.28 -14.38 3.54
N ARG A 14 -14.33 -13.72 3.04
CA ARG A 14 -14.68 -12.36 3.48
C ARG A 14 -15.07 -12.33 4.95
N GLU A 15 -15.87 -13.28 5.43
CA GLU A 15 -16.24 -13.37 6.85
C GLU A 15 -15.00 -13.47 7.75
N ASP A 16 -14.03 -14.31 7.38
CA ASP A 16 -12.77 -14.46 8.10
C ASP A 16 -11.92 -13.19 8.09
N MET A 17 -11.84 -12.50 6.94
CA MET A 17 -11.08 -11.25 6.85
C MET A 17 -11.75 -10.11 7.62
N VAL A 18 -13.08 -10.01 7.58
CA VAL A 18 -13.83 -9.03 8.39
C VAL A 18 -13.56 -9.26 9.88
N ARG A 19 -13.61 -10.51 10.36
CA ARG A 19 -13.25 -10.82 11.75
C ARG A 19 -11.83 -10.39 12.11
N LYS A 20 -10.86 -10.57 11.21
CA LYS A 20 -9.46 -10.21 11.44
C LYS A 20 -9.18 -8.71 11.41
N PHE A 21 -9.82 -7.98 10.51
CA PHE A 21 -9.46 -6.58 10.22
C PHE A 21 -10.45 -5.54 10.72
N SER A 22 -11.63 -5.95 11.21
CA SER A 22 -12.66 -5.02 11.75
C SER A 22 -12.18 -4.11 12.89
N PHE A 23 -11.15 -4.52 13.63
CA PHE A 23 -10.57 -3.72 14.72
C PHE A 23 -9.31 -2.96 14.31
N SER A 24 -8.89 -3.03 13.05
CA SER A 24 -7.74 -2.27 12.54
C SER A 24 -8.22 -0.98 11.89
N GLU A 25 -8.00 0.15 12.56
CA GLU A 25 -8.35 1.47 12.03
C GLU A 25 -7.46 1.90 10.85
N TYR A 26 -6.33 1.23 10.68
CA TYR A 26 -5.34 1.55 9.65
C TYR A 26 -5.48 0.73 8.38
N ILE A 27 -6.21 -0.40 8.42
CA ILE A 27 -6.40 -1.24 7.23
C ILE A 27 -7.75 -0.88 6.61
N SER A 28 -7.72 -0.34 5.39
CA SER A 28 -8.91 0.07 4.66
C SER A 28 -9.44 -1.03 3.73
N ASP A 29 -8.54 -1.75 3.05
CA ASP A 29 -8.91 -2.74 2.04
C ASP A 29 -7.99 -3.96 2.06
N VAL A 30 -8.56 -5.14 1.81
CA VAL A 30 -7.81 -6.36 1.50
C VAL A 30 -8.37 -6.97 0.22
N GLN A 31 -7.50 -7.12 -0.78
CA GLN A 31 -7.84 -7.64 -2.09
C GLN A 31 -6.98 -8.84 -2.41
N LEU A 32 -7.57 -9.79 -3.13
CA LEU A 32 -6.87 -10.93 -3.68
C LEU A 32 -7.00 -10.89 -5.19
N PHE A 33 -5.94 -11.26 -5.87
CA PHE A 33 -5.92 -11.44 -7.31
C PHE A 33 -5.63 -12.89 -7.60
N THR A 34 -6.49 -13.54 -8.38
CA THR A 34 -6.23 -14.91 -8.85
C THR A 34 -5.04 -14.92 -9.81
N ASP A 35 -4.55 -16.11 -10.14
CA ASP A 35 -3.56 -16.30 -11.21
C ASP A 35 -4.04 -15.78 -12.58
N GLN A 36 -5.36 -15.77 -12.82
CA GLN A 36 -6.01 -15.18 -14.00
C GLN A 36 -6.20 -13.66 -13.91
N GLY A 37 -5.84 -13.04 -12.78
CA GLY A 37 -5.99 -11.59 -12.56
C GLY A 37 -7.37 -11.16 -12.06
N ASP A 38 -8.27 -12.10 -11.74
CA ASP A 38 -9.58 -11.76 -11.19
C ASP A 38 -9.45 -11.18 -9.79
N LYS A 39 -10.08 -10.04 -9.57
CA LYS A 39 -10.13 -9.37 -8.28
C LYS A 39 -11.18 -10.00 -7.36
N ILE A 40 -10.78 -10.32 -6.13
CA ILE A 40 -11.65 -10.74 -5.04
C ILE A 40 -11.50 -9.73 -3.89
N ILE A 41 -12.61 -9.15 -3.45
CA ILE A 41 -12.62 -8.18 -2.35
C ILE A 41 -12.80 -8.94 -1.03
N ALA A 42 -11.72 -9.16 -0.31
CA ALA A 42 -11.72 -9.93 0.92
C ALA A 42 -12.11 -9.07 2.15
N TYR A 43 -11.74 -7.79 2.15
CA TYR A 43 -12.13 -6.81 3.17
C TYR A 43 -12.18 -5.40 2.57
N GLY A 44 -12.97 -4.51 3.17
CA GLY A 44 -13.20 -3.16 2.69
C GLY A 44 -14.63 -2.92 2.20
N ASP A 45 -14.88 -1.71 1.72
CA ASP A 45 -16.19 -1.23 1.28
C ASP A 45 -16.59 -1.87 -0.07
N THR A 46 -17.75 -2.53 -0.08
CA THR A 46 -18.32 -3.15 -1.28
C THR A 46 -19.07 -2.17 -2.18
N GLY A 47 -19.51 -1.03 -1.64
CA GLY A 47 -20.11 0.07 -2.40
C GLY A 47 -19.08 0.98 -3.04
N PHE A 48 -17.92 1.17 -2.39
CA PHE A 48 -16.80 1.97 -2.89
C PHE A 48 -15.49 1.19 -2.87
N THR A 49 -15.36 0.24 -3.78
CA THR A 49 -14.19 -0.63 -3.82
C THR A 49 -12.95 0.08 -4.33
N LEU A 50 -11.85 -0.05 -3.59
CA LEU A 50 -10.52 0.31 -4.07
C LEU A 50 -10.25 -0.31 -5.45
N THR A 51 -10.01 0.54 -6.43
CA THR A 51 -9.76 0.11 -7.80
C THR A 51 -8.60 0.92 -8.31
N PHE A 52 -7.52 0.25 -8.73
CA PHE A 52 -6.37 0.91 -9.32
C PHE A 52 -6.59 1.12 -10.82
N LYS A 53 -5.93 2.14 -11.37
CA LYS A 53 -5.77 2.29 -12.83
C LYS A 53 -5.03 1.08 -13.38
N ASP A 54 -5.40 0.63 -14.58
CA ASP A 54 -4.90 -0.62 -15.15
C ASP A 54 -3.36 -0.66 -15.24
N ASN A 55 -2.73 0.42 -15.72
CA ASN A 55 -1.27 0.52 -15.81
C ASN A 55 -0.58 0.35 -14.44
N PHE A 56 -1.09 1.03 -13.40
CA PHE A 56 -0.53 0.90 -12.05
C PHE A 56 -0.72 -0.52 -11.51
N ARG A 57 -1.92 -1.11 -11.69
CA ARG A 57 -2.24 -2.46 -11.25
C ARG A 57 -1.30 -3.49 -11.88
N GLU A 58 -1.09 -3.41 -13.19
CA GLU A 58 -0.23 -4.33 -13.93
C GLU A 58 1.23 -4.25 -13.46
N ILE A 59 1.76 -3.04 -13.29
CA ILE A 59 3.11 -2.82 -12.74
C ILE A 59 3.21 -3.42 -11.34
N LEU A 60 2.27 -3.11 -10.45
CA LEU A 60 2.27 -3.60 -9.07
C LEU A 60 2.22 -5.14 -9.00
N LEU A 61 1.32 -5.78 -9.76
CA LEU A 61 1.21 -7.25 -9.77
C LEU A 61 2.47 -7.91 -10.34
N SER A 62 3.08 -7.31 -11.37
CA SER A 62 4.35 -7.78 -11.93
C SER A 62 5.49 -7.67 -10.92
N GLU A 63 5.59 -6.58 -10.16
CA GLU A 63 6.58 -6.42 -9.09
C GLU A 63 6.40 -7.47 -7.98
N ILE A 64 5.15 -7.73 -7.56
CA ILE A 64 4.83 -8.75 -6.55
C ILE A 64 5.25 -10.14 -7.03
N GLU A 65 4.94 -10.45 -8.28
CA GLU A 65 5.34 -11.70 -8.90
C GLU A 65 6.86 -11.85 -8.97
N ALA A 66 7.58 -10.81 -9.39
CA ALA A 66 9.04 -10.79 -9.45
C ALA A 66 9.71 -10.99 -8.08
N LYS A 67 9.08 -10.50 -7.00
CA LYS A 67 9.55 -10.74 -5.62
C LYS A 67 9.27 -12.15 -5.10
N ASN A 68 8.52 -12.96 -5.85
CA ASN A 68 8.35 -14.40 -5.65
C ASN A 68 7.95 -14.79 -4.21
N GLY A 69 7.07 -14.01 -3.59
CA GLY A 69 6.58 -14.23 -2.22
C GLY A 69 7.28 -13.40 -1.14
N ALA A 70 8.30 -12.59 -1.45
CA ALA A 70 8.68 -11.47 -0.60
C ALA A 70 7.66 -10.32 -0.72
N PRO A 71 7.43 -9.53 0.34
CA PRO A 71 6.48 -8.42 0.28
C PRO A 71 6.99 -7.28 -0.60
N VAL A 72 6.09 -6.69 -1.38
CA VAL A 72 6.27 -5.42 -2.07
C VAL A 72 5.53 -4.35 -1.29
N TRP A 73 6.18 -3.22 -1.08
CA TRP A 73 5.62 -2.05 -0.42
C TRP A 73 5.58 -0.91 -1.43
N LYS A 74 4.41 -0.30 -1.62
CA LYS A 74 4.25 0.79 -2.59
C LYS A 74 3.37 1.89 -2.02
N ALA A 75 3.85 3.13 -2.07
CA ALA A 75 3.00 4.27 -1.80
C ALA A 75 1.91 4.34 -2.88
N VAL A 76 0.73 4.80 -2.49
CA VAL A 76 -0.42 4.93 -3.38
C VAL A 76 -1.24 6.15 -2.98
N ASP A 77 -1.70 6.90 -3.97
CA ASP A 77 -2.63 7.99 -3.76
C ASP A 77 -3.67 8.07 -4.88
N PHE A 78 -4.45 9.15 -4.90
CA PHE A 78 -5.52 9.37 -5.86
C PHE A 78 -5.09 9.28 -7.32
N ARG A 79 -3.80 9.46 -7.63
CA ARG A 79 -3.28 9.39 -9.00
C ARG A 79 -3.16 7.96 -9.51
N ASP A 80 -3.09 6.98 -8.61
CA ASP A 80 -3.03 5.56 -8.95
C ASP A 80 -4.40 4.88 -8.94
N GLU A 81 -5.40 5.55 -8.36
CA GLU A 81 -6.74 5.02 -8.12
C GLU A 81 -7.75 5.48 -9.19
N LEU A 82 -8.77 4.64 -9.41
CA LEU A 82 -10.00 4.96 -10.13
C LEU A 82 -11.06 5.31 -9.10
N HIS A 83 -11.31 6.61 -8.91
CA HIS A 83 -12.39 7.07 -8.04
C HIS A 83 -13.72 7.07 -8.79
N GLN A 84 -14.72 6.37 -8.25
CA GLN A 84 -16.06 6.29 -8.86
C GLN A 84 -16.87 7.60 -8.69
N VAL A 85 -16.51 8.46 -7.73
CA VAL A 85 -17.24 9.71 -7.45
C VAL A 85 -16.27 10.81 -6.98
N SER A 86 -15.98 11.79 -7.82
CA SER A 86 -15.15 12.97 -7.49
C SER A 86 -15.71 13.84 -6.36
N ARG A 87 -17.01 13.71 -6.06
CA ARG A 87 -17.71 14.39 -4.96
C ARG A 87 -17.36 13.85 -3.57
N VAL A 88 -16.95 12.59 -3.46
CA VAL A 88 -16.62 11.93 -2.16
C VAL A 88 -15.15 12.11 -1.82
N TYR A 89 -14.30 12.14 -2.85
CA TYR A 89 -12.86 12.41 -2.75
C TYR A 89 -12.54 13.65 -3.59
N PRO A 90 -12.77 14.86 -3.06
CA PRO A 90 -12.36 16.08 -3.75
C PRO A 90 -10.86 15.99 -4.08
N GLU A 91 -10.50 16.35 -5.31
CA GLU A 91 -9.09 16.40 -5.78
C GLU A 91 -8.19 17.23 -4.83
N ASN A 92 -8.79 18.12 -4.04
CA ASN A 92 -8.14 18.99 -3.05
C ASN A 92 -8.04 18.40 -1.63
N THR A 93 -8.24 17.08 -1.45
CA THR A 93 -7.98 16.38 -0.17
C THR A 93 -6.99 15.21 -0.31
N PRO A 94 -5.81 15.42 -0.93
CA PRO A 94 -4.85 14.36 -1.25
C PRO A 94 -4.38 13.59 0.00
N GLU A 95 -4.24 14.27 1.14
CA GLU A 95 -3.83 13.67 2.43
C GLU A 95 -4.76 12.53 2.87
N LYS A 96 -6.05 12.57 2.49
CA LYS A 96 -7.02 11.51 2.83
C LYS A 96 -6.89 10.24 1.97
N SER A 97 -6.13 10.31 0.88
CA SER A 97 -5.91 9.18 -0.03
C SER A 97 -4.54 8.52 0.16
N TYR A 98 -3.67 9.05 1.02
CA TYR A 98 -2.34 8.48 1.22
C TYR A 98 -2.45 7.08 1.81
N GLY A 99 -2.04 6.11 1.00
CA GLY A 99 -2.02 4.71 1.36
C GLY A 99 -0.66 4.10 1.07
N ILE A 100 -0.43 2.97 1.72
CA ILE A 100 0.68 2.08 1.44
C ILE A 100 0.08 0.72 1.13
N ILE A 101 0.40 0.20 -0.05
CA ILE A 101 0.03 -1.14 -0.44
C ILE A 101 1.13 -2.11 -0.01
N ILE A 102 0.74 -3.14 0.72
CA ILE A 102 1.54 -4.33 0.95
C ILE A 102 1.03 -5.43 0.04
N GLY A 103 1.84 -5.81 -0.94
CA GLY A 103 1.56 -6.86 -1.89
C GLY A 103 2.41 -8.11 -1.68
N ARG A 104 1.83 -9.30 -1.83
CA ARG A 104 2.60 -10.55 -1.72
C ARG A 104 2.00 -11.66 -2.58
N THR A 105 2.84 -12.45 -3.22
CA THR A 105 2.43 -13.69 -3.91
C THR A 105 1.98 -14.74 -2.90
N ILE A 106 0.82 -15.35 -3.13
CA ILE A 106 0.32 -16.51 -2.41
C ILE A 106 0.79 -17.75 -3.15
N LYS A 107 1.37 -18.69 -2.40
CA LYS A 107 1.89 -19.95 -2.94
C LYS A 107 1.26 -21.14 -2.24
N GLU A 108 1.12 -22.21 -2.99
CA GLU A 108 0.83 -23.52 -2.46
C GLU A 108 1.98 -24.00 -1.58
N LEU A 109 1.65 -24.73 -0.50
CA LEU A 109 2.61 -25.17 0.50
C LEU A 109 3.60 -26.22 -0.01
N TYR A 110 3.17 -27.12 -0.87
CA TYR A 110 3.96 -28.30 -1.26
C TYR A 110 4.86 -28.00 -2.46
N GLU A 111 4.27 -27.57 -3.57
CA GLU A 111 5.00 -27.36 -4.83
C GLU A 111 5.48 -25.91 -5.00
N GLY A 112 5.10 -24.99 -4.10
CA GLY A 112 5.44 -23.58 -4.21
C GLY A 112 4.79 -22.85 -5.39
N ARG A 113 3.83 -23.51 -6.06
CA ARG A 113 3.10 -22.97 -7.20
C ARG A 113 2.31 -21.73 -6.80
N LYS A 114 2.35 -20.69 -7.64
CA LYS A 114 1.58 -19.46 -7.47
C LYS A 114 0.08 -19.79 -7.51
N LEU A 115 -0.64 -19.32 -6.49
CA LEU A 115 -2.11 -19.35 -6.43
C LEU A 115 -2.72 -18.00 -6.76
N GLY A 116 -1.96 -16.92 -6.59
CA GLY A 116 -2.43 -15.55 -6.78
C GLY A 116 -1.58 -14.57 -5.98
N SER A 117 -2.15 -13.39 -5.69
CA SER A 117 -1.52 -12.35 -4.89
C SER A 117 -2.51 -11.76 -3.88
N ILE A 118 -2.02 -11.36 -2.71
CA ILE A 118 -2.76 -10.54 -1.75
C ILE A 118 -2.24 -9.11 -1.79
N LEU A 119 -3.15 -8.14 -1.72
CA LEU A 119 -2.89 -6.73 -1.50
C LEU A 119 -3.61 -6.29 -0.23
N ILE A 120 -2.91 -5.56 0.63
CA ILE A 120 -3.47 -4.92 1.81
C ILE A 120 -3.19 -3.42 1.68
N ARG A 121 -4.23 -2.59 1.74
CA ARG A 121 -4.07 -1.14 1.85
C ARG A 121 -4.01 -0.75 3.31
N ILE A 122 -2.95 -0.06 3.66
CA ILE A 122 -2.76 0.58 4.96
C ILE A 122 -2.82 2.08 4.76
N ASN A 123 -3.55 2.78 5.62
CA ASN A 123 -3.58 4.24 5.64
C ASN A 123 -2.21 4.75 6.12
N GLU A 124 -1.66 5.75 5.41
CA GLU A 124 -0.32 6.30 5.71
C GLU A 124 -0.20 6.83 7.15
N ASN A 125 -1.31 7.28 7.74
CA ASN A 125 -1.35 7.80 9.10
C ASN A 125 -0.81 6.82 10.15
N LEU A 126 -0.83 5.51 9.87
CA LEU A 126 -0.14 4.53 10.71
C LEU A 126 1.33 4.92 10.97
N PHE A 127 2.01 5.48 9.98
CA PHE A 127 3.40 5.90 10.05
C PHE A 127 3.55 7.34 10.54
N SER A 128 2.80 8.28 9.96
CA SER A 128 2.93 9.69 10.32
C SER A 128 2.50 9.98 11.76
N ASP A 129 1.64 9.16 12.36
CA ASP A 129 1.27 9.25 13.77
C ASP A 129 2.44 8.95 14.72
N VAL A 130 3.38 8.08 14.31
CA VAL A 130 4.52 7.67 15.14
C VAL A 130 5.44 8.85 15.43
N TYR A 131 5.72 9.68 14.41
CA TYR A 131 6.61 10.83 14.53
C TYR A 131 5.85 12.16 14.66
N ARG A 132 4.52 12.12 14.80
CA ARG A 132 3.65 13.30 14.83
C ARG A 132 4.01 14.32 15.92
N ASN A 133 4.42 13.81 17.08
CA ASN A 133 4.66 14.63 18.26
C ASN A 133 6.16 14.79 18.54
N ILE A 134 7.02 14.40 17.61
CA ILE A 134 8.46 14.59 17.72
C ILE A 134 8.77 16.00 17.23
N ASP A 135 9.29 16.83 18.14
CA ASP A 135 9.76 18.18 17.85
C ASP A 135 11.29 18.21 17.98
N LEU A 136 11.96 18.54 16.90
CA LEU A 136 13.43 18.64 16.81
C LEU A 136 13.89 20.11 16.75
N GLY A 137 12.98 21.07 16.92
CA GLY A 137 13.23 22.50 16.80
C GLY A 137 12.86 23.08 15.43
N GLU A 138 12.93 24.40 15.32
CA GLU A 138 12.54 25.15 14.13
C GLU A 138 13.35 24.74 12.89
N GLY A 139 12.64 24.58 11.76
CA GLY A 139 13.25 24.26 10.46
C GLY A 139 13.56 22.78 10.25
N THR A 140 13.17 21.90 11.16
CA THR A 140 13.35 20.45 11.03
C THR A 140 12.07 19.77 10.55
N GLU A 141 12.21 18.72 9.74
CA GLU A 141 11.10 17.92 9.22
C GLU A 141 11.41 16.43 9.33
N ILE A 142 10.38 15.62 9.59
CA ILE A 142 10.49 14.15 9.61
C ILE A 142 9.56 13.59 8.54
N PHE A 143 10.13 12.80 7.65
CA PHE A 143 9.41 12.10 6.58
C PHE A 143 10.13 10.80 6.26
N ILE A 144 9.44 9.89 5.57
CA ILE A 144 9.98 8.56 5.23
C ILE A 144 10.07 8.46 3.71
N VAL A 145 11.21 7.98 3.22
CA VAL A 145 11.43 7.63 1.82
C VAL A 145 11.76 6.15 1.68
N ASN A 146 11.36 5.53 0.57
CA ASN A 146 11.79 4.18 0.24
C ASN A 146 13.19 4.18 -0.42
N SER A 147 13.70 2.98 -0.72
CA SER A 147 15.01 2.80 -1.37
C SER A 147 15.11 3.41 -2.78
N GLU A 148 14.00 3.79 -3.40
CA GLU A 148 13.98 4.48 -4.70
C GLU A 148 13.97 6.01 -4.54
N GLY A 149 13.90 6.51 -3.31
CA GLY A 149 13.78 7.93 -2.99
C GLY A 149 12.34 8.45 -3.10
N ILE A 150 11.34 7.56 -3.19
CA ILE A 150 9.93 7.94 -3.22
C ILE A 150 9.46 8.20 -1.79
N VAL A 151 8.77 9.32 -1.57
CA VAL A 151 8.17 9.69 -0.29
C VAL A 151 6.99 8.75 0.01
N VAL A 152 7.08 8.04 1.13
CA VAL A 152 6.06 7.07 1.58
C VAL A 152 5.39 7.47 2.89
N SER A 153 5.85 8.53 3.54
CA SER A 153 5.18 9.13 4.70
C SER A 153 5.65 10.58 4.85
N THR A 154 4.75 11.53 5.07
CA THR A 154 5.07 12.95 5.25
C THR A 154 3.94 13.67 5.97
N ARG A 155 4.30 14.68 6.77
CA ARG A 155 3.35 15.62 7.38
C ARG A 155 3.46 17.04 6.82
N ASN A 156 4.39 17.23 5.88
CA ASN A 156 4.67 18.51 5.27
C ASN A 156 4.01 18.61 3.91
N ASN A 157 3.09 19.56 3.76
CA ASN A 157 2.35 19.76 2.52
C ASN A 157 3.22 20.29 1.37
N SER A 158 4.47 20.68 1.64
CA SER A 158 5.46 21.05 0.64
C SER A 158 6.23 19.84 0.10
N ILE A 159 6.13 18.67 0.75
CA ILE A 159 6.76 17.43 0.32
C ILE A 159 5.69 16.56 -0.35
N ASN A 160 5.84 16.31 -1.64
CA ASN A 160 4.88 15.52 -2.39
C ASN A 160 4.97 14.04 -2.00
N PHE A 161 3.88 13.49 -1.47
CA PHE A 161 3.72 12.06 -1.24
C PHE A 161 3.71 11.28 -2.56
N ASN A 162 4.16 10.01 -2.54
CA ASN A 162 4.20 9.12 -3.70
C ASN A 162 4.93 9.71 -4.92
N GLU A 163 5.90 10.58 -4.65
CA GLU A 163 6.81 11.15 -5.64
C GLU A 163 8.25 11.00 -5.17
N LYS A 164 9.19 11.10 -6.11
CA LYS A 164 10.60 11.20 -5.76
C LYS A 164 10.85 12.48 -4.98
N TYR A 165 11.61 12.37 -3.88
CA TYR A 165 12.06 13.55 -3.15
C TYR A 165 12.93 14.42 -4.06
N PRO A 166 12.70 15.75 -4.13
CA PRO A 166 13.35 16.61 -5.14
C PRO A 166 14.88 16.66 -5.04
N GLU A 167 15.44 16.51 -3.84
CA GLU A 167 16.89 16.59 -3.63
C GLU A 167 17.56 15.23 -3.84
N GLU A 168 17.82 14.88 -5.11
CA GLU A 168 18.44 13.60 -5.47
C GLU A 168 19.80 13.37 -4.79
N GLN A 169 20.57 14.44 -4.55
CA GLN A 169 21.87 14.35 -3.88
C GLN A 169 21.75 13.83 -2.45
N LEU A 170 20.71 14.22 -1.72
CA LEU A 170 20.44 13.71 -0.37
C LEU A 170 20.18 12.21 -0.42
N ILE A 171 19.34 11.75 -1.35
CA ILE A 171 19.04 10.33 -1.54
C ILE A 171 20.29 9.53 -1.89
N GLN A 172 21.17 10.05 -2.74
CA GLN A 172 22.42 9.39 -3.08
C GLN A 172 23.37 9.30 -1.88
N ARG A 173 23.45 10.33 -1.04
CA ARG A 173 24.25 10.30 0.19
C ARG A 173 23.74 9.27 1.20
N ILE A 174 22.42 9.16 1.36
CA ILE A 174 21.81 8.13 2.22
C ILE A 174 22.18 6.73 1.71
N LYS A 175 22.14 6.51 0.40
CA LYS A 175 22.48 5.21 -0.21
C LYS A 175 23.97 4.87 -0.15
N ALA A 176 24.84 5.87 -0.19
CA ALA A 176 26.30 5.70 -0.18
C ALA A 176 26.85 5.33 1.21
N ASN A 177 26.05 5.48 2.27
CA ASN A 177 26.43 5.19 3.65
C ASN A 177 25.55 4.08 4.28
N PRO A 178 25.61 2.83 3.78
CA PRO A 178 24.88 1.71 4.38
C PRO A 178 25.48 1.22 5.70
N ASP A 179 26.76 1.53 5.97
CA ASP A 179 27.56 0.96 7.08
C ASP A 179 27.84 1.93 8.25
N SER A 180 27.38 3.18 8.20
CA SER A 180 27.26 3.96 9.44
C SER A 180 26.15 3.33 10.26
N GLU A 181 26.50 2.74 11.41
CA GLU A 181 25.53 2.51 12.49
C GLU A 181 24.63 3.75 12.57
N ASN A 182 23.32 3.56 12.43
CA ASN A 182 22.33 4.61 12.56
C ASN A 182 22.51 5.28 13.94
N GLU A 183 23.30 6.34 14.02
CA GLU A 183 23.31 7.20 15.18
C GLU A 183 22.10 8.14 15.07
N SER A 184 21.08 7.75 15.83
CA SER A 184 20.11 8.64 16.43
C SER A 184 20.82 9.85 17.05
N PHE A 185 20.37 11.05 16.71
CA PHE A 185 20.54 12.21 17.58
C PHE A 185 19.36 12.27 18.56
#